data_AF-A0A399I2V2-F1
#
_entry.id   AF-A0A399I2V2-F1
#
_cell.length_a   1.000
_cell.length_b   1.000
_cell.length_c   1.000
_cell.angle_alpha   90.00
_cell.angle_beta   90.00
_cell.angle_gamma   90.00
#
_symmetry.space_group_name_H-M   'P 1'
#
loop_
_entity.id
_entity.type
_entity.pdbx_description
1 polymer ?
#
loop_
_entity_poly.entity_id
_entity_poly.type
_entity_poly.pdbx_seq_one_letter_code
_entity_poly.pdbx_strand_id
1 'polypeptide(L)'
;MVNNQEIKSSDAEWGTVTASLGPGLRYKVAPFQVDNDLRLQLLGKVRYFYAKRTSDTGPNLVLPPDTMMYGVKLRGRYDGMRRNLLELPHTGMAAGFDLDYMYRDKWANFGTIPDAVFTSANTRDYVQFNGYFMD
;
A
#
# COMPACT_ATOMS: atom_id res chain seq x y z
N MET A 1 -23.53 -9.05 -12.41
CA MET A 1 -24.96 -9.43 -12.41
C MET A 1 -25.05 -10.92 -12.11
N VAL A 2 -25.64 -11.30 -10.98
CA VAL A 2 -26.06 -12.69 -10.68
C VAL A 2 -27.50 -12.55 -10.17
N ASN A 3 -28.47 -13.19 -10.82
CA ASN A 3 -29.89 -13.21 -10.45
C ASN A 3 -30.65 -11.86 -10.41
N ASN A 4 -30.38 -10.93 -11.33
CA ASN A 4 -31.28 -9.79 -11.64
C ASN A 4 -31.71 -8.92 -10.42
N GLN A 5 -30.98 -8.98 -9.32
CA GLN A 5 -31.09 -8.05 -8.19
C GLN A 5 -29.92 -7.08 -8.27
N GLU A 6 -30.25 -5.80 -8.34
CA GLU A 6 -29.31 -4.71 -8.22
C GLU A 6 -28.61 -4.84 -6.86
N ILE A 7 -27.30 -5.12 -6.89
CA ILE A 7 -26.48 -5.02 -5.68
C ILE A 7 -26.50 -3.53 -5.35
N LYS A 8 -27.37 -3.14 -4.41
CA LYS A 8 -27.40 -1.78 -3.88
C LYS A 8 -25.97 -1.42 -3.51
N SER A 9 -25.45 -0.36 -4.13
CA SER A 9 -24.13 0.18 -3.86
C SER A 9 -23.98 0.35 -2.36
N SER A 10 -23.23 -0.54 -1.73
CA SER A 10 -23.02 -0.52 -0.30
C SER A 10 -21.91 0.47 -0.03
N ASP A 11 -22.28 1.74 0.09
CA ASP A 11 -21.29 2.80 0.22
C ASP A 11 -20.79 2.87 1.65
N ALA A 12 -19.51 2.61 1.85
CA ALA A 12 -18.80 2.83 3.10
C ALA A 12 -17.62 3.76 2.83
N GLU A 13 -17.43 4.76 3.68
CA GLU A 13 -16.29 5.66 3.58
C GLU A 13 -15.17 5.16 4.48
N TRP A 14 -13.96 5.06 3.94
CA TRP A 14 -12.79 4.65 4.69
C TRP A 14 -11.55 5.39 4.19
N GLY A 15 -10.54 5.46 5.05
CA GLY A 15 -9.30 6.12 4.70
C GLY A 15 -8.18 5.74 5.65
N THR A 16 -6.97 6.19 5.29
CA THR A 16 -5.79 5.98 6.13
C THR A 16 -4.90 7.22 6.17
N VAL A 17 -4.35 7.50 7.34
CA VAL A 17 -3.25 8.44 7.51
C VAL A 17 -2.00 7.63 7.77
N THR A 18 -0.91 7.90 7.06
CA THR A 18 0.34 7.11 7.16
C THR A 18 1.54 8.03 7.37
N ALA A 19 2.41 7.65 8.30
CA ALA A 19 3.73 8.24 8.50
C ALA A 19 4.80 7.14 8.52
N SER A 20 5.99 7.46 8.05
CA SER A 20 7.12 6.52 8.05
C SER A 20 8.44 7.26 8.19
N LEU A 21 9.36 6.70 8.97
CA LEU A 21 10.69 7.25 9.21
C LEU A 21 11.71 6.12 9.35
N GLY A 22 12.93 6.33 8.87
CA GLY A 22 14.02 5.40 9.09
C GLY A 22 15.24 5.67 8.21
N PRO A 23 16.30 4.86 8.37
CA PRO A 23 17.52 5.00 7.61
C PRO A 23 17.35 4.64 6.13
N GLY A 24 18.21 5.23 5.30
CA GLY A 24 18.32 4.90 3.88
C GLY A 24 19.77 4.91 3.42
N LEU A 25 20.10 3.97 2.54
CA LEU A 25 21.36 3.89 1.83
C LEU A 25 21.15 4.35 0.39
N ARG A 26 22.10 5.12 -0.13
CA ARG A 26 22.11 5.61 -1.52
C ARG A 26 23.46 5.29 -2.15
N TYR A 27 23.44 4.58 -3.26
CA TYR A 27 24.61 4.25 -4.05
C TYR A 27 24.46 4.79 -5.46
N LYS A 28 25.52 5.35 -6.03
CA LYS A 28 25.52 5.73 -7.45
C LYS A 28 25.64 4.48 -8.30
N VAL A 29 24.86 4.42 -9.38
CA VAL A 29 24.86 3.27 -10.29
C VAL A 29 25.38 3.73 -11.65
N ALA A 30 26.13 2.87 -12.34
CA ALA A 30 26.57 3.10 -13.71
C ALA A 30 25.38 3.50 -14.61
N PRO A 31 25.51 4.50 -15.50
CA PRO A 31 26.72 5.24 -15.89
C PRO A 31 27.16 6.40 -14.95
N PHE A 32 26.79 6.39 -13.66
CA PHE A 32 27.22 7.35 -12.64
C PHE A 32 26.87 8.81 -12.95
N GLN A 33 25.87 9.02 -13.81
CA GLN A 33 25.23 10.31 -13.98
C GLN A 33 24.60 10.75 -12.64
N VAL A 34 24.48 12.06 -12.43
CA VAL A 34 24.03 12.66 -11.15
C VAL A 34 22.68 12.10 -10.68
N ASP A 35 21.85 11.64 -11.62
CA ASP A 35 20.50 11.15 -11.36
C ASP A 35 20.40 9.62 -11.24
N ASN A 36 21.48 8.86 -11.52
CA ASN A 36 21.45 7.40 -11.49
C ASN A 36 21.85 6.86 -10.12
N ASP A 37 20.87 6.36 -9.39
CA ASP A 37 21.08 5.82 -8.06
C ASP A 37 20.25 4.57 -7.74
N LEU A 38 20.81 3.80 -6.83
CA LEU A 38 20.16 2.74 -6.08
C LEU A 38 19.88 3.30 -4.69
N ARG A 39 18.61 3.29 -4.28
CA ARG A 39 18.17 3.65 -2.94
C ARG A 39 17.54 2.45 -2.27
N LEU A 40 18.01 2.15 -1.07
CA LEU A 40 17.42 1.16 -0.19
C LEU A 40 17.06 1.83 1.13
N GLN A 41 15.82 1.70 1.58
CA GLN A 41 15.32 2.33 2.81
C GLN A 41 14.63 1.30 3.69
N LEU A 42 14.96 1.33 4.98
CA LEU A 42 14.25 0.57 6.02
C LEU A 42 13.53 1.58 6.91
N LEU A 43 12.20 1.51 6.93
CA LEU A 43 11.36 2.52 7.55
C LEU A 43 10.46 1.87 8.60
N GLY A 44 10.45 2.42 9.81
CA GLY A 44 9.35 2.19 10.74
C GLY A 44 8.11 2.93 10.22
N LYS A 45 6.95 2.27 10.26
CA LYS A 45 5.71 2.76 9.66
C LYS A 45 4.57 2.74 10.68
N VAL A 46 3.85 3.85 10.77
CA VAL A 46 2.64 3.99 11.57
C VAL A 46 1.51 4.44 10.66
N ARG A 47 0.33 3.86 10.84
CA ARG A 47 -0.86 4.17 10.07
C ARG A 47 -2.09 4.17 10.97
N TYR A 48 -2.96 5.14 10.77
CA TYR A 48 -4.28 5.14 11.38
C TYR A 48 -5.32 4.84 10.30
N PHE A 49 -6.13 3.82 10.52
CA PHE A 49 -7.26 3.45 9.66
C PHE A 49 -8.55 3.90 10.31
N TYR A 50 -9.43 4.49 9.51
CA TYR A 50 -10.78 4.83 9.92
C TYR A 50 -11.79 4.37 8.87
N ALA A 51 -12.95 3.92 9.33
CA ALA A 51 -14.05 3.54 8.47
C ALA A 51 -15.39 3.91 9.11
N LYS A 52 -16.26 4.54 8.33
CA LYS A 52 -17.60 4.93 8.76
C LYS A 52 -18.65 4.40 7.81
N ARG A 53 -19.79 4.03 8.42
CA ARG A 53 -21.02 3.76 7.68
C ARG A 53 -21.59 5.07 7.17
N THR A 54 -22.19 5.04 5.99
CA THR A 54 -23.01 6.10 5.41
C THR A 54 -24.50 5.71 5.51
N SER A 55 -25.40 6.59 5.05
CA SER A 55 -26.84 6.32 4.94
C SER A 55 -27.16 5.10 4.10
N ASP A 56 -26.30 4.79 3.13
CA ASP A 56 -26.53 3.76 2.12
C ASP A 56 -25.72 2.48 2.38
N THR A 57 -24.99 2.42 3.50
CA THR A 57 -24.29 1.21 3.90
C THR A 57 -25.27 0.08 4.20
N GLY A 58 -25.15 -1.04 3.48
CA GLY A 58 -26.01 -2.21 3.67
C GLY A 58 -26.05 -2.68 5.13
N PRO A 59 -27.23 -3.07 5.66
CA PRO A 59 -27.40 -3.39 7.08
C PRO A 59 -26.49 -4.54 7.54
N ASN A 60 -26.11 -5.41 6.62
CA ASN A 60 -25.30 -6.60 6.89
C ASN A 60 -23.79 -6.38 6.76
N LEU A 61 -23.34 -5.21 6.30
CA LEU A 61 -21.92 -4.89 6.19
C LEU A 61 -21.38 -4.54 7.59
N VAL A 62 -20.44 -5.30 8.11
CA VAL A 62 -19.70 -5.00 9.34
C VAL A 62 -18.35 -4.40 8.96
N LEU A 63 -18.12 -3.15 9.36
CA LEU A 63 -16.84 -2.47 9.17
C LEU A 63 -15.91 -2.75 10.36
N PRO A 64 -14.60 -2.89 10.14
CA PRO A 64 -13.66 -2.97 11.24
C PRO A 64 -13.58 -1.60 11.96
N PRO A 65 -13.32 -1.58 13.27
CA PRO A 65 -13.22 -0.34 14.02
C PRO A 65 -11.98 0.46 13.60
N ASP A 66 -12.03 1.75 13.88
CA ASP A 66 -10.87 2.62 13.74
C ASP A 66 -9.71 2.08 14.56
N THR A 67 -8.53 1.97 13.93
CA THR A 67 -7.39 1.30 14.54
C THR A 67 -6.07 1.93 14.16
N MET A 68 -5.12 1.85 15.08
CA MET A 68 -3.72 2.08 14.78
C MET A 68 -3.09 0.82 14.20
N MET A 69 -2.16 1.05 13.29
CA MET A 69 -1.41 0.02 12.59
C MET A 69 0.07 0.39 12.65
N TYR A 70 0.91 -0.58 12.95
CA TYR A 70 2.35 -0.38 13.12
C TYR A 70 3.11 -1.46 12.39
N GLY A 71 4.30 -1.14 11.89
CA GLY A 71 5.09 -2.13 11.19
C GLY A 71 6.35 -1.56 10.59
N VAL A 72 6.89 -2.31 9.63
CA VAL A 72 8.13 -1.99 8.94
C VAL A 72 7.90 -1.99 7.44
N LYS A 73 8.66 -1.13 6.75
CA LYS A 73 8.65 -1.02 5.30
C LYS A 73 10.07 -1.11 4.77
N LEU A 74 10.30 -2.03 3.85
CA LEU A 74 11.48 -2.08 3.01
C LEU A 74 11.14 -1.46 1.66
N ARG A 75 11.93 -0.46 1.24
CA ARG A 75 11.74 0.24 -0.04
C ARG A 75 13.03 0.22 -0.84
N GLY A 76 12.94 -0.26 -2.08
CA GLY A 76 14.02 -0.20 -3.05
C GLY A 76 13.65 0.63 -4.26
N ARG A 77 14.57 1.45 -4.75
CA ARG A 77 14.44 2.21 -6.00
C ARG A 77 15.75 2.13 -6.77
N TYR A 78 15.67 1.88 -8.05
CA TYR A 78 16.77 1.82 -8.99
C TYR A 78 16.44 2.74 -10.16
N ASP A 79 17.33 3.67 -10.47
CA ASP A 79 17.28 4.50 -11.68
C ASP A 79 18.63 4.40 -12.40
N GLY A 80 18.59 3.85 -13.62
CA GLY A 80 19.74 3.71 -14.50
C GLY A 80 19.54 4.39 -15.85
N MET A 81 18.58 5.33 -15.96
CA MET A 81 18.26 5.98 -17.23
C MET A 81 19.42 6.85 -17.73
N ARG A 82 19.69 6.81 -19.03
CA ARG A 82 20.58 7.77 -19.70
C ARG A 82 19.74 8.93 -20.24
N ARG A 83 20.03 10.15 -19.77
CA ARG A 83 19.42 11.37 -20.29
C ARG A 83 20.44 12.21 -21.07
N ASN A 84 20.06 12.69 -22.24
CA ASN A 84 20.80 13.72 -22.98
C ASN A 84 20.04 15.05 -22.81
N LEU A 85 20.73 16.15 -22.51
CA LEU A 85 20.08 17.43 -22.11
C LEU A 85 19.15 18.05 -23.17
N LEU A 86 19.16 17.53 -24.39
CA LEU A 86 18.39 18.00 -25.55
C LEU A 86 17.53 16.91 -26.21
N GLU A 87 17.43 15.72 -25.59
CA GLU A 87 16.77 14.55 -26.18
C GLU A 87 16.02 13.77 -25.10
N LEU A 88 14.83 13.26 -25.44
CA LEU A 88 13.94 12.50 -24.56
C LEU A 88 14.64 11.28 -23.93
N PRO A 89 14.10 10.64 -22.88
CA PRO A 89 14.72 9.42 -22.35
C PRO A 89 14.81 8.36 -23.47
N HIS A 90 16.03 7.96 -23.85
CA HIS A 90 16.25 7.09 -25.01
C HIS A 90 16.78 5.70 -24.66
N THR A 91 17.33 5.46 -23.46
CA THR A 91 17.82 4.12 -23.06
C THR A 91 18.02 4.00 -21.54
N GLY A 92 17.51 2.93 -20.94
CA GLY A 92 17.88 2.47 -19.60
C GLY A 92 16.69 2.05 -18.75
N MET A 93 16.96 1.31 -17.68
CA MET A 93 15.92 0.74 -16.84
C MET A 93 15.68 1.54 -15.56
N ALA A 94 14.43 1.57 -15.11
CA ALA A 94 14.02 2.04 -13.80
C ALA A 94 13.16 0.98 -13.12
N ALA A 95 13.47 0.68 -11.86
CA ALA A 95 12.75 -0.34 -11.10
C ALA A 95 12.53 0.12 -9.66
N GLY A 96 11.48 -0.39 -9.03
CA GLY A 96 11.25 -0.12 -7.64
C GLY A 96 10.32 -1.13 -6.99
N PHE A 97 10.47 -1.30 -5.69
CA PHE A 97 9.58 -2.13 -4.89
C PHE A 97 9.36 -1.53 -3.50
N ASP A 98 8.21 -1.82 -2.92
CA ASP A 98 7.83 -1.55 -1.55
C ASP A 98 7.30 -2.86 -0.93
N LEU A 99 7.87 -3.29 0.18
CA LEU A 99 7.42 -4.42 0.99
C LEU A 99 7.05 -3.90 2.39
N ASP A 100 5.79 -4.07 2.78
CA ASP A 100 5.27 -3.69 4.09
C ASP A 100 4.93 -4.95 4.90
N TYR A 101 5.35 -5.01 6.17
CA TYR A 101 4.85 -5.95 7.18
C TYR A 101 4.21 -5.16 8.31
N MET A 102 2.92 -5.39 8.57
CA MET A 102 2.09 -4.52 9.41
C MET A 102 1.16 -5.30 10.33
N TYR A 103 1.04 -4.82 11.57
CA TYR A 103 0.11 -5.29 12.59
C TYR A 103 -1.00 -4.25 12.83
N ARG A 104 -2.24 -4.70 13.06
CA ARG A 104 -3.42 -3.86 13.35
C ARG A 104 -3.87 -4.07 14.80
N ASP A 105 -3.85 -3.03 15.63
CA ASP A 105 -4.05 -3.16 17.09
C ASP A 105 -5.47 -3.61 17.49
N LYS A 106 -6.48 -2.77 17.24
CA LYS A 106 -7.87 -3.01 17.62
C LYS A 106 -8.68 -3.73 16.53
N TRP A 107 -8.02 -4.55 15.71
CA TRP A 107 -8.68 -5.17 14.55
C TRP A 107 -9.71 -6.22 14.97
N ALA A 108 -10.90 -6.15 14.38
CA ALA A 108 -12.04 -7.02 14.64
C ALA A 108 -12.52 -7.72 13.36
N ASN A 109 -13.46 -8.65 13.49
CA ASN A 109 -14.07 -9.32 12.35
C ASN A 109 -14.84 -8.28 11.49
N PHE A 110 -14.80 -8.44 10.17
CA PHE A 110 -15.45 -7.52 9.24
C PHE A 110 -15.90 -8.25 7.97
N GLY A 111 -16.73 -7.60 7.16
CA GLY A 111 -17.28 -8.14 5.91
C GLY A 111 -18.80 -8.12 5.88
N THR A 112 -19.42 -8.88 5.00
CA THR A 112 -20.88 -8.91 4.81
C THR A 112 -21.44 -10.21 5.37
N ILE A 113 -22.32 -10.13 6.39
CA ILE A 113 -22.92 -11.33 7.00
C ILE A 113 -24.15 -11.79 6.21
N PRO A 114 -24.34 -13.09 5.95
CA PRO A 114 -23.47 -14.23 6.26
C PRO A 114 -22.43 -14.54 5.16
N ASP A 115 -22.46 -13.81 4.05
CA ASP A 115 -21.82 -14.20 2.79
C ASP A 115 -20.27 -14.18 2.80
N ALA A 116 -19.66 -13.22 3.48
CA ALA A 116 -18.23 -13.00 3.49
C ALA A 116 -17.78 -12.39 4.83
N VAL A 117 -17.30 -13.22 5.75
CA VAL A 117 -16.78 -12.78 7.05
C VAL A 117 -15.29 -13.05 7.16
N PHE A 118 -14.51 -11.99 7.35
CA PHE A 118 -13.08 -12.06 7.61
C PHE A 118 -12.83 -12.01 9.12
N THR A 119 -12.09 -12.99 9.63
CA THR A 119 -11.78 -13.06 11.06
C THR A 119 -10.58 -12.19 11.40
N SER A 120 -10.58 -11.61 12.59
CA SER A 120 -9.47 -10.79 13.09
C SER A 120 -8.18 -11.60 13.19
N ALA A 121 -8.25 -12.85 13.65
CA ALA A 121 -7.09 -13.74 13.76
C ALA A 121 -6.34 -13.94 12.44
N ASN A 122 -7.05 -13.97 11.30
CA ASN A 122 -6.44 -14.20 9.98
C ASN A 122 -6.10 -12.90 9.25
N THR A 123 -6.53 -11.75 9.75
CA THR A 123 -6.40 -10.46 9.06
C THR A 123 -5.77 -9.37 9.93
N ARG A 124 -5.29 -9.70 11.14
CA ARG A 124 -4.65 -8.72 12.02
C ARG A 124 -3.29 -8.30 11.48
N ASP A 125 -2.51 -9.27 11.02
CA ASP A 125 -1.21 -9.07 10.39
C ASP A 125 -1.34 -9.20 8.88
N TYR A 126 -0.54 -8.44 8.14
CA TYR A 126 -0.47 -8.60 6.70
C TYR A 126 0.90 -8.23 6.14
N VAL A 127 1.20 -8.84 4.99
CA VAL A 127 2.30 -8.49 4.12
C VAL A 127 1.73 -7.87 2.86
N GLN A 128 2.28 -6.73 2.44
CA GLN A 128 1.93 -6.10 1.18
C GLN A 128 3.18 -5.87 0.35
N PHE A 129 3.15 -6.32 -0.91
CA PHE A 129 4.21 -6.08 -1.88
C PHE A 129 3.66 -5.25 -3.04
N ASN A 130 4.38 -4.21 -3.44
CA ASN A 130 4.12 -3.44 -4.65
C ASN A 130 5.44 -3.25 -5.40
N GLY A 131 5.43 -3.30 -6.72
CA GLY A 131 6.63 -3.07 -7.51
C GLY A 131 6.33 -2.55 -8.90
N TYR A 132 7.33 -1.97 -9.54
CA TYR A 132 7.29 -1.53 -10.93
C TYR A 132 8.64 -1.75 -11.60
N PHE A 133 8.60 -1.87 -12.92
CA PHE A 133 9.75 -1.99 -13.79
C PHE A 133 9.45 -1.25 -15.11
N MET A 134 10.43 -0.51 -15.62
CA MET A 134 10.38 0.28 -16.85
C MET A 134 11.74 0.14 -17.55
N ASP A 135 11.75 0.04 -18.87
CA ASP A 135 12.93 -0.08 -19.74
C ASP A 135 12.68 0.64 -21.07
#